data_AF-A0A8T4HZ27-F1
#
_entry.id   AF-A0A8T4HZ27-F1
#
_cell.length_a   1.000
_cell.length_b   1.000
_cell.length_c   1.000
_cell.angle_alpha   90.00
_cell.angle_beta   90.00
_cell.angle_gamma   90.00
#
_symmetry.space_group_name_H-M   'P 1'
#
loop_
_entity.id
_entity.type
_entity.pdbx_description
1 polymer ?
#
loop_
_entity_poly.entity_id
_entity_poly.type
_entity_poly.pdbx_seq_one_letter_code
_entity_poly.pdbx_strand_id
1 'polypeptide(L)'
;EEARKTLGDLANEVRYTGTTITLTRHGKPIACLVPVEDTLTIGTRVTVPDYSVPEGWALAGEIVEKNDETVIVELDDGHRQ
;
A
#
# COMPACT_ATOMS: atom_id res chain seq x y z
N GLU A 1 -15.53 12.64 16.32
CA GLU A 1 -14.19 13.27 16.24
C GLU A 1 -13.03 12.42 16.74
N GLU A 2 -12.94 12.11 18.04
CA GLU A 2 -11.66 11.74 18.68
C GLU A 2 -10.99 10.49 18.09
N ALA A 3 -11.75 9.43 17.83
CA ALA A 3 -11.21 8.20 17.26
C ALA A 3 -10.53 8.41 15.88
N ARG A 4 -11.07 9.32 15.04
CA ARG A 4 -10.46 9.65 13.75
C ARG A 4 -9.16 10.42 13.93
N LYS A 5 -9.13 11.34 14.89
CA LYS A 5 -7.92 12.10 15.22
C LYS A 5 -6.81 11.17 15.70
N THR A 6 -7.11 10.31 16.67
CA THR A 6 -6.13 9.33 17.19
C THR A 6 -5.61 8.41 16.09
N LEU A 7 -6.49 7.90 15.21
CA LEU A 7 -6.06 7.09 14.08
C LEU A 7 -5.16 7.88 13.11
N GLY A 8 -5.48 9.14 12.85
CA GLY A 8 -4.66 10.03 12.03
C GLY A 8 -3.28 10.30 12.64
N ASP A 9 -3.21 10.51 13.95
CA ASP A 9 -1.95 10.73 14.67
C ASP A 9 -1.06 9.48 14.60
N LEU A 10 -1.62 8.28 14.80
CA LEU A 10 -0.89 7.01 14.66
C LEU A 10 -0.40 6.77 13.22
N ALA A 11 -1.22 7.07 12.22
CA ALA A 11 -0.83 6.94 10.81
C ALA A 11 0.32 7.91 10.46
N ASN A 12 0.30 9.13 11.00
CA ASN A 12 1.40 10.08 10.84
C ASN A 12 2.67 9.58 11.52
N GLU A 13 2.59 9.04 12.73
CA GLU A 13 3.74 8.49 13.45
C GLU A 13 4.43 7.38 12.64
N VAL A 14 3.66 6.43 12.11
CA VAL A 14 4.15 5.36 11.21
C VAL A 14 4.88 5.97 10.01
N ARG A 15 4.26 6.95 9.34
CA ARG A 15 4.83 7.61 8.16
C ARG A 15 6.13 8.35 8.47
N TYR A 16 6.23 9.05 9.60
CA TYR A 16 7.38 9.87 9.92
C TYR A 16 8.54 9.11 10.55
N THR A 17 8.26 8.02 11.27
CA THR A 17 9.27 7.25 12.00
C THR A 17 9.67 5.96 11.30
N GLY A 18 8.85 5.47 10.36
CA GLY A 18 9.00 4.13 9.79
C GLY A 18 8.58 3.01 10.75
N THR A 19 8.00 3.33 11.91
CA THR A 19 7.64 2.32 12.92
C THR A 19 6.40 1.56 12.51
N THR A 20 6.39 0.24 12.75
CA THR A 20 5.20 -0.59 12.62
C THR A 20 4.38 -0.57 13.92
N ILE A 21 3.08 -0.28 13.82
CA ILE A 21 2.15 -0.31 14.96
C ILE A 21 1.20 -1.50 14.81
N THR A 22 1.20 -2.41 15.79
CA THR A 22 0.26 -3.55 15.81
C THR A 22 -0.97 -3.22 16.65
N LEU A 23 -2.16 -3.32 16.05
CA LEU A 23 -3.44 -3.15 16.72
C LEU A 23 -3.90 -4.49 17.28
N THR A 24 -4.16 -4.54 18.58
CA THR A 24 -4.61 -5.76 19.27
C THR A 24 -6.02 -5.61 19.84
N ARG A 25 -6.75 -6.72 19.88
CA ARG A 25 -8.03 -6.86 20.57
C ARG A 25 -7.95 -8.04 21.52
N HIS A 26 -8.09 -7.78 22.83
CA HIS A 26 -7.88 -8.79 23.88
C HIS A 26 -6.50 -9.47 23.81
N GLY A 27 -5.45 -8.68 23.55
CA GLY A 27 -4.07 -9.18 23.42
C GLY A 27 -3.76 -9.93 22.12
N LYS A 28 -4.74 -10.11 21.22
CA LYS A 28 -4.56 -10.76 19.93
C LYS A 28 -4.39 -9.71 18.82
N PRO A 29 -3.35 -9.79 17.97
CA PRO A 29 -3.22 -8.93 16.79
C PRO A 29 -4.43 -9.06 15.86
N ILE A 30 -4.94 -7.93 15.37
CA ILE A 30 -6.07 -7.89 14.42
C ILE A 30 -5.79 -7.04 13.18
N ALA A 31 -4.84 -6.11 13.27
CA ALA A 31 -4.41 -5.24 12.18
C ALA A 31 -3.03 -4.67 12.49
N CYS A 32 -2.37 -4.10 11.48
CA CYS A 32 -1.16 -3.32 11.65
C CYS A 32 -1.23 -2.05 10.81
N LEU A 33 -0.53 -1.01 11.27
CA LEU A 33 -0.19 0.15 10.48
C LEU A 33 1.30 0.04 10.17
N VAL A 34 1.63 0.03 8.89
CA VAL A 34 2.99 -0.03 8.36
C VAL A 34 3.17 1.13 7.38
N PRO A 35 4.41 1.57 7.12
CA PRO A 35 4.70 2.45 6.01
C PRO A 35 4.13 1.88 4.69
N VAL A 36 3.66 2.74 3.79
CA VAL A 36 2.98 2.30 2.56
C VAL A 36 3.95 1.53 1.67
N GLU A 37 5.20 1.95 1.63
CA GLU A 37 6.33 1.29 0.96
C GLU A 37 6.55 -0.16 1.41
N ASP A 38 6.18 -0.50 2.64
CA ASP A 38 6.26 -1.86 3.18
C ASP A 38 5.06 -2.73 2.78
N THR A 39 3.95 -2.11 2.36
CA THR A 39 2.78 -2.83 1.82
C THR A 39 2.98 -3.24 0.37
N LEU A 40 3.87 -2.56 -0.36
CA LEU A 40 4.17 -2.87 -1.76
C LEU A 40 5.14 -4.05 -1.81
N THR A 41 4.59 -5.26 -1.96
CA THR A 41 5.37 -6.49 -2.11
C THR A 41 5.02 -7.20 -3.41
N ILE A 42 5.96 -7.97 -3.96
CA ILE A 42 5.70 -8.79 -5.16
C ILE A 42 4.51 -9.72 -4.87
N GLY A 43 3.56 -9.80 -5.80
CA GLY A 43 2.29 -10.52 -5.66
C GLY A 43 1.14 -9.68 -5.08
N THR A 44 1.39 -8.43 -4.68
CA THR A 44 0.33 -7.55 -4.17
C THR A 44 -0.51 -7.03 -5.33
N ARG A 45 -1.83 -7.16 -5.21
CA ARG A 45 -2.79 -6.61 -6.17
C ARG A 45 -3.00 -5.12 -5.92
N VAL A 46 -2.82 -4.31 -6.95
CA VAL A 46 -2.88 -2.85 -6.87
C VAL A 46 -3.78 -2.27 -7.95
N THR A 47 -4.20 -1.02 -7.75
CA THR A 47 -4.86 -0.21 -8.78
C THR A 47 -3.99 1.01 -9.05
N VAL A 48 -3.54 1.16 -10.28
CA VAL A 48 -2.69 2.27 -10.72
C VAL A 48 -3.58 3.46 -11.12
N PRO A 49 -3.19 4.70 -10.83
CA PRO A 49 -3.95 5.87 -11.25
C PRO A 49 -4.09 5.94 -12.78
N ASP A 50 -5.24 6.37 -13.27
CA ASP A 50 -5.55 6.49 -14.70
C ASP A 50 -4.56 7.39 -15.47
N TYR A 51 -4.05 8.44 -14.85
CA TYR A 51 -3.05 9.34 -15.43
C TYR A 51 -1.65 8.71 -15.56
N SER A 52 -1.42 7.56 -14.92
CA SER A 52 -0.13 6.86 -14.94
C SER A 52 -0.06 5.75 -15.99
N VAL A 53 -1.18 5.42 -16.63
CA VAL A 53 -1.25 4.39 -17.67
C VAL A 53 -1.81 4.97 -18.98
N PRO A 54 -1.37 4.45 -20.15
CA PRO A 54 -1.95 4.81 -21.43
C PRO A 54 -3.47 4.57 -21.51
N GLU A 55 -4.14 5.37 -22.34
CA GLU A 55 -5.58 5.22 -22.58
C GLU A 55 -5.91 3.82 -23.10
N GLY A 56 -6.91 3.18 -22.49
CA GLY A 56 -7.38 1.84 -22.87
C GLY A 56 -6.68 0.68 -22.17
N TRP A 57 -5.63 0.93 -21.38
CA TRP A 57 -5.01 -0.09 -20.54
C TRP A 57 -5.85 -0.38 -19.28
N ALA A 58 -5.71 -1.58 -18.75
CA ALA A 58 -6.29 -1.96 -17.47
C ALA A 58 -5.66 -1.14 -16.32
N LEU A 59 -6.48 -0.79 -15.32
CA LEU A 59 -6.01 -0.03 -14.15
C LEU A 59 -5.60 -0.94 -12.99
N ALA A 60 -5.99 -2.22 -13.03
CA ALA A 60 -5.70 -3.18 -11.98
C ALA A 60 -4.64 -4.17 -12.45
N GLY A 61 -3.78 -4.58 -11.53
CA GLY A 61 -2.69 -5.51 -11.81
C GLY A 61 -2.00 -6.02 -10.56
N GLU A 62 -0.92 -6.77 -10.75
CA GLU A 62 -0.10 -7.34 -9.70
C GLU A 62 1.32 -6.79 -9.75
N ILE A 63 1.90 -6.48 -8.60
CA ILE A 63 3.32 -6.10 -8.52
C ILE A 63 4.17 -7.33 -8.86
N VAL A 64 4.93 -7.27 -9.95
CA VAL A 64 5.81 -8.35 -10.41
C VAL A 64 7.28 -8.09 -10.10
N GLU A 65 7.68 -6.82 -9.95
CA GLU A 65 9.04 -6.44 -9.57
C GLU A 65 9.00 -5.26 -8.57
N LYS A 66 9.97 -5.24 -7.65
CA LYS A 66 10.17 -4.16 -6.68
C LYS A 66 11.65 -3.81 -6.58
N ASN A 67 11.94 -2.53 -6.75
CA ASN A 67 13.20 -1.89 -6.40
C ASN A 67 12.97 -0.94 -5.22
N ASP A 68 14.03 -0.31 -4.71
CA ASP A 68 13.95 0.57 -3.53
C ASP A 68 13.06 1.80 -3.76
N GLU A 69 12.92 2.27 -5.00
CA GLU A 69 12.18 3.49 -5.35
C GLU A 69 10.98 3.26 -6.27
N THR A 70 10.89 2.10 -6.91
CA THR A 70 9.89 1.81 -7.95
C THR A 70 9.34 0.40 -7.84
N VAL A 71 8.10 0.22 -8.29
CA VAL A 71 7.46 -1.08 -8.48
C VAL A 71 7.05 -1.20 -9.94
N ILE A 72 7.13 -2.42 -10.48
CA ILE A 72 6.57 -2.76 -11.79
C ILE A 72 5.30 -3.56 -11.57
N VAL A 73 4.21 -3.11 -12.18
CA VAL A 73 2.90 -3.74 -12.14
C VAL A 73 2.63 -4.41 -13.47
N GLU A 74 2.33 -5.71 -13.46
CA GLU A 74 1.71 -6.41 -14.59
C GLU A 74 0.20 -6.23 -14.49
N LEU A 75 -0.36 -5.48 -15.44
CA LEU A 75 -1.77 -5.14 -15.54
C LEU A 75 -2.56 -6.36 -16.02
N ASP A 76 -3.86 -6.42 -15.69
CA ASP A 76 -4.74 -7.55 -16.02
C ASP A 76 -4.90 -7.80 -17.54
N ASP A 77 -4.54 -6.82 -18.38
CA ASP A 77 -4.53 -6.92 -19.84
C ASP A 77 -3.17 -7.38 -20.42
N GLY A 78 -2.20 -7.68 -19.55
CA GLY A 78 -0.86 -8.16 -19.89
C GLY A 78 0.15 -7.05 -20.16
N HIS A 79 -0.23 -5.78 -20.02
CA HIS A 79 0.72 -4.67 -20.09
C HIS A 79 1.53 -4.52 -18.80
N ARG A 80 2.73 -3.92 -18.90
CA ARG A 80 3.62 -3.69 -17.75
C ARG A 80 3.87 -2.20 -17.58
N GLN A 81 3.76 -1.70 -16.35
CA GLN A 81 3.91 -0.29 -15.98
C GLN A 81 4.80 -0.11 -14.74
#